data_AF-A0A2V9JNJ6-F1
#
_entry.id   AF-A0A2V9JNJ6-F1
#
_cell.length_a   1.000
_cell.length_b   1.000
_cell.length_c   1.000
_cell.angle_alpha   90.00
_cell.angle_beta   90.00
_cell.angle_gamma   90.00
#
_symmetry.space_group_name_H-M   'P 1'
#
loop_
_entity.id
_entity.type
_entity.pdbx_description
1 polymer ?
#
loop_
_entity_poly.entity_id
_entity_poly.type
_entity_poly.pdbx_seq_one_letter_code
_entity_poly.pdbx_strand_id
1 'polypeptide(L)'
;MSALATPQTATTTWNIDPVHSVAEFKVSHMMISNVKGQFTTFTGVLTLDETDHTNSRVEASIEAASVNTRDAQRDTHLKSADFFQAEKFPKLSFKSARVTRSGPGELAVAGGLTIRGVTRNVVFAVEGPTPPAEDPWGNTRVGLSATTKINRKDFGLTWNRQRHPTPGDAQG
;
A
#
# COMPACT_ATOMS: atom_id res chain seq x y z
N MET A 1 49.19 -0.97 12.75
CA MET A 1 47.93 -1.73 12.83
C MET A 1 46.79 -0.78 12.51
N SER A 2 46.37 -0.69 11.24
CA SER A 2 45.23 0.17 10.87
C SER A 2 43.94 -0.57 11.23
N ALA A 3 43.18 -0.04 12.19
CA ALA A 3 41.83 -0.51 12.44
C ALA A 3 40.93 -0.07 11.28
N LEU A 4 40.38 -1.03 10.55
CA LEU A 4 39.28 -0.78 9.62
C LEU A 4 38.06 -0.47 10.48
N ALA A 5 37.66 0.80 10.55
CA ALA A 5 36.37 1.17 11.10
C ALA A 5 35.29 0.61 10.16
N THR A 6 34.52 -0.37 10.61
CA THR A 6 33.28 -0.76 9.94
C THR A 6 32.36 0.46 9.94
N PRO A 7 31.79 0.88 8.79
CA PRO A 7 30.81 1.96 8.77
C PRO A 7 29.65 1.54 9.68
N GLN A 8 29.43 2.31 10.74
CA GLN A 8 28.26 2.17 11.61
C GLN A 8 27.07 2.60 10.76
N THR A 9 26.30 1.63 10.26
CA THR A 9 25.06 1.90 9.55
C THR A 9 24.08 2.57 10.52
N ALA A 10 23.88 3.87 10.40
CA ALA A 10 22.88 4.58 11.18
C ALA A 10 21.51 4.21 10.59
N THR A 11 20.76 3.39 11.31
CA THR A 11 19.38 3.06 10.95
C THR A 11 18.42 3.78 11.89
N THR A 12 17.42 4.44 11.32
CA THR A 12 16.38 5.15 12.06
C THR A 12 15.05 4.45 11.82
N THR A 13 14.30 4.17 12.89
CA THR A 13 12.95 3.60 12.79
C THR A 13 11.90 4.70 12.87
N TRP A 14 11.10 4.80 11.82
CA TRP A 14 10.00 5.72 11.68
C TRP A 14 8.68 4.95 11.73
N ASN A 15 7.74 5.43 12.53
CA ASN A 15 6.37 4.92 12.53
C ASN A 15 5.50 5.84 11.67
N ILE A 16 4.61 5.25 10.88
CA ILE A 16 3.60 6.02 10.15
C ILE A 16 2.71 6.74 11.17
N ASP A 17 2.56 8.05 11.01
CA ASP A 17 1.54 8.82 11.71
C ASP A 17 0.21 8.72 10.94
N PRO A 18 -0.81 8.03 11.46
CA PRO A 18 -2.09 7.86 10.77
C PRO A 18 -2.87 9.17 10.60
N VAL A 19 -2.58 10.22 11.37
CA VAL A 19 -3.27 11.51 11.31
C VAL A 19 -2.80 12.36 10.12
N HIS A 20 -1.51 12.26 9.78
CA HIS A 20 -0.87 13.06 8.72
C HIS A 20 -0.50 12.23 7.48
N SER A 21 -0.95 10.97 7.45
CA SER A 21 -0.73 10.06 6.32
C SER A 21 -2.06 9.71 5.67
N VAL A 22 -2.02 9.34 4.40
CA VAL A 22 -3.21 8.95 3.64
C VAL A 22 -2.90 7.71 2.81
N ALA A 23 -3.75 6.69 2.92
CA ALA A 23 -3.72 5.49 2.08
C ALA A 23 -4.90 5.52 1.09
N GLU A 24 -4.65 6.03 -0.11
CA GLU A 24 -5.65 6.20 -1.16
C GLU A 24 -5.50 5.20 -2.30
N PHE A 25 -6.62 4.88 -2.95
CA PHE A 25 -6.65 4.13 -4.19
C PHE A 25 -7.64 4.74 -5.18
N LYS A 26 -7.38 4.50 -6.47
CA LYS A 26 -8.22 4.96 -7.56
C LYS A 26 -8.44 3.82 -8.54
N VAL A 27 -9.70 3.51 -8.82
CA VAL A 27 -10.09 2.51 -9.82
C VAL A 27 -10.78 3.21 -10.97
N SER A 28 -10.27 3.02 -12.18
CA SER A 28 -10.93 3.50 -13.40
C SER A 28 -12.16 2.63 -13.70
N HIS A 29 -13.30 3.27 -13.83
CA HIS A 29 -14.57 2.64 -14.19
C HIS A 29 -14.95 3.08 -15.61
N MET A 30 -14.74 2.16 -16.57
CA MET A 30 -15.10 2.28 -17.99
C MET A 30 -14.50 3.50 -18.72
N MET A 31 -13.32 3.99 -18.31
CA MET A 31 -12.65 5.21 -18.84
C MET A 31 -13.44 6.53 -18.72
N ILE A 32 -14.65 6.52 -18.17
CA ILE A 32 -15.53 7.69 -18.04
C ILE A 32 -15.49 8.25 -16.62
N SER A 33 -15.34 7.40 -15.62
CA SER A 33 -15.37 7.81 -14.20
C SER A 33 -14.29 7.10 -13.38
N ASN A 34 -13.83 7.74 -12.33
CA ASN A 34 -12.85 7.17 -11.42
C ASN A 34 -13.46 7.07 -10.03
N VAL A 35 -13.50 5.85 -9.49
CA VAL A 35 -13.86 5.63 -8.09
C VAL A 35 -12.60 5.85 -7.27
N LYS A 36 -12.61 6.90 -6.44
CA LYS A 36 -11.58 7.13 -5.43
C LYS A 36 -12.05 6.50 -4.11
N GLY A 37 -11.13 5.87 -3.41
CA GLY A 37 -11.35 5.38 -2.07
C GLY A 37 -10.10 5.56 -1.23
N GLN A 38 -10.27 5.51 0.07
CA GLN A 38 -9.19 5.57 1.04
C GLN A 38 -9.41 4.51 2.12
N PHE A 39 -8.34 4.17 2.82
CA PHE A 39 -8.39 3.40 4.05
C PHE A 39 -8.13 4.32 5.23
N THR A 40 -9.04 4.36 6.18
CA THR A 40 -8.91 5.25 7.35
C THR A 40 -8.07 4.66 8.47
N THR A 41 -7.80 3.34 8.43
CA THR A 41 -7.01 2.66 9.46
C THR A 41 -5.86 1.89 8.82
N PHE A 42 -4.65 2.37 9.08
CA PHE A 42 -3.42 1.75 8.61
C PHE A 42 -2.27 2.07 9.55
N THR A 43 -1.27 1.19 9.55
CA THR A 43 -0.04 1.31 10.31
C THR A 43 1.13 0.96 9.42
N GLY A 44 2.32 1.39 9.81
CA GLY A 44 3.53 0.93 9.16
C GLY A 44 4.78 1.39 9.88
N VAL A 45 5.85 0.69 9.60
CA VAL A 45 7.17 0.88 10.18
C VAL A 45 8.16 0.95 9.02
N LEU A 46 8.93 2.04 8.97
CA LEU A 46 10.04 2.24 8.07
C LEU A 46 11.33 2.19 8.88
N THR A 47 12.19 1.22 8.57
CA THR A 47 13.58 1.23 9.00
C THR A 47 14.41 1.84 7.88
N LEU A 48 14.76 3.12 8.03
CA LEU A 48 15.56 3.87 7.07
C LEU A 48 17.04 3.69 7.39
N ASP A 49 17.84 3.31 6.40
CA ASP A 49 19.29 3.38 6.49
C ASP A 49 19.76 4.75 5.98
N GLU A 50 20.25 5.59 6.90
CA GLU A 50 20.68 6.98 6.62
C GLU A 50 21.93 7.06 5.73
N THR A 51 22.66 5.95 5.60
CA THR A 51 23.88 5.87 4.78
C THR A 51 23.60 5.36 3.37
N ASP A 52 22.69 4.40 3.23
CA ASP A 52 22.22 3.91 1.95
C ASP A 52 20.76 3.48 2.01
N HIS A 53 19.88 4.32 1.45
CA HIS A 53 18.44 4.06 1.40
C HIS A 53 18.08 2.70 0.77
N THR A 54 18.94 2.09 -0.05
CA THR A 54 18.67 0.77 -0.67
C THR A 54 18.66 -0.40 0.33
N ASN A 55 19.24 -0.22 1.51
CA ASN A 55 19.20 -1.19 2.62
C ASN A 55 17.97 -1.01 3.53
N SER A 56 17.13 -0.02 3.25
CA SER A 56 15.95 0.28 4.07
C SER A 56 14.88 -0.81 3.95
N ARG A 57 14.03 -0.90 4.98
CA ARG A 57 12.91 -1.84 5.03
C ARG A 57 11.63 -1.14 5.42
N VAL A 58 10.52 -1.52 4.80
CA VAL A 58 9.19 -1.04 5.15
C VAL A 58 8.22 -2.20 5.31
N GLU A 59 7.44 -2.13 6.38
CA GLU A 59 6.28 -2.99 6.60
C GLU A 59 5.06 -2.11 6.82
N ALA A 60 3.98 -2.36 6.10
CA ALA A 60 2.72 -1.64 6.25
C ALA A 60 1.55 -2.61 6.38
N SER A 61 0.54 -2.22 7.15
CA SER A 61 -0.70 -2.96 7.32
C SER A 61 -1.88 -2.02 7.26
N ILE A 62 -2.92 -2.43 6.54
CA ILE A 62 -4.16 -1.67 6.34
C ILE A 62 -5.32 -2.55 6.77
N GLU A 63 -6.28 -1.99 7.52
CA GLU A 63 -7.50 -2.72 7.85
C GLU A 63 -8.48 -2.66 6.68
N ALA A 64 -8.86 -3.83 6.14
CA ALA A 64 -9.79 -3.94 5.02
C ALA A 64 -11.16 -3.31 5.34
N ALA A 65 -11.60 -3.41 6.59
CA ALA A 65 -12.86 -2.86 7.07
C ALA A 65 -12.88 -1.31 7.12
N SER A 66 -11.71 -0.66 7.04
CA SER A 66 -11.57 0.79 7.07
C SER A 66 -11.71 1.46 5.69
N VAL A 67 -12.08 0.68 4.66
CA VAL A 67 -12.35 1.21 3.32
C VAL A 67 -13.49 2.23 3.37
N ASN A 68 -13.23 3.38 2.76
CA ASN A 68 -14.16 4.50 2.65
C ASN A 68 -14.10 5.08 1.24
N THR A 69 -15.22 5.04 0.54
CA THR A 69 -15.40 5.63 -0.79
C THR A 69 -16.45 6.74 -0.79
N ARG A 70 -16.84 7.23 0.39
CA ARG A 70 -17.93 8.20 0.62
C ARG A 70 -19.32 7.70 0.20
N ASP A 71 -19.49 6.39 0.11
CA ASP A 71 -20.75 5.72 -0.22
C ASP A 71 -20.87 4.47 0.64
N ALA A 72 -21.73 4.54 1.67
CA ALA A 72 -21.85 3.48 2.67
C ALA A 72 -22.29 2.13 2.08
N GLN A 73 -23.11 2.15 1.02
CA GLN A 73 -23.56 0.94 0.36
C GLN A 73 -22.40 0.30 -0.42
N ARG A 74 -21.62 1.11 -1.14
CA ARG A 74 -20.41 0.63 -1.83
C ARG A 74 -19.36 0.14 -0.85
N ASP A 75 -19.16 0.83 0.26
CA ASP A 75 -18.20 0.44 1.29
C ASP A 75 -18.58 -0.89 1.94
N THR A 76 -19.87 -1.11 2.20
CA THR A 76 -20.40 -2.40 2.67
C THR A 76 -20.13 -3.51 1.66
N HIS A 77 -20.34 -3.25 0.36
CA HIS A 77 -20.07 -4.22 -0.69
C HIS A 77 -18.56 -4.52 -0.84
N LEU A 78 -17.69 -3.51 -0.72
CA LEU A 78 -16.24 -3.70 -0.77
C LEU A 78 -15.71 -4.58 0.37
N LYS A 79 -16.37 -4.55 1.54
CA LYS A 79 -16.03 -5.40 2.69
C LYS A 79 -16.51 -6.85 2.53
N SER A 80 -17.49 -7.11 1.65
CA SER A 80 -18.09 -8.44 1.46
C SER A 80 -17.13 -9.45 0.82
N ALA A 81 -17.55 -10.72 0.77
CA ALA A 81 -16.83 -11.81 0.14
C ALA A 81 -16.60 -11.64 -1.39
N ASP A 82 -17.32 -10.71 -2.03
CA ASP A 82 -17.15 -10.41 -3.46
C ASP A 82 -15.87 -9.60 -3.73
N PHE A 83 -15.39 -8.86 -2.71
CA PHE A 83 -14.22 -7.99 -2.80
C PHE A 83 -13.17 -8.35 -1.74
N PHE A 84 -12.96 -7.51 -0.72
CA PHE A 84 -11.87 -7.68 0.24
C PHE A 84 -12.11 -8.83 1.22
N GLN A 85 -13.37 -9.25 1.41
CA GLN A 85 -13.77 -10.28 2.37
C GLN A 85 -13.19 -9.99 3.76
N ALA A 86 -13.48 -8.78 4.27
CA ALA A 86 -12.83 -8.19 5.43
C ALA A 86 -13.00 -9.03 6.71
N GLU A 87 -14.07 -9.81 6.83
CA GLU A 87 -14.28 -10.73 7.96
C GLU A 87 -13.24 -11.86 8.00
N LYS A 88 -12.85 -12.40 6.84
CA LYS A 88 -11.87 -13.50 6.73
C LYS A 88 -10.44 -12.99 6.59
N PHE A 89 -10.28 -11.86 5.91
CA PHE A 89 -8.99 -11.22 5.64
C PHE A 89 -9.05 -9.77 6.14
N PRO A 90 -8.95 -9.55 7.46
CA PRO A 90 -9.13 -8.23 8.05
C PRO A 90 -8.01 -7.25 7.69
N LYS A 91 -6.86 -7.75 7.24
CA LYS A 91 -5.67 -6.94 6.98
C LYS A 91 -5.15 -7.16 5.56
N LEU A 92 -4.84 -6.05 4.90
CA LEU A 92 -3.91 -6.02 3.77
C LEU A 92 -2.53 -5.73 4.33
N SER A 93 -1.50 -6.39 3.82
CA SER A 93 -0.13 -6.20 4.31
C SER A 93 0.84 -6.02 3.16
N PHE A 94 1.82 -5.16 3.35
CA PHE A 94 2.95 -5.00 2.45
C PHE A 94 4.25 -5.20 3.22
N LYS A 95 5.16 -5.99 2.66
CA LYS A 95 6.51 -6.18 3.19
C LYS A 95 7.53 -5.97 2.07
N SER A 96 8.41 -5.00 2.24
CA SER A 96 9.50 -4.76 1.29
C SER A 96 10.48 -5.93 1.25
N ALA A 97 10.89 -6.31 0.05
CA ALA A 97 11.94 -7.29 -0.18
C ALA A 97 13.22 -6.64 -0.72
N ARG A 98 13.10 -5.57 -1.52
CA ARG A 98 14.23 -4.88 -2.12
C ARG A 98 13.90 -3.42 -2.36
N VAL A 99 14.84 -2.53 -2.04
CA VAL A 99 14.80 -1.12 -2.42
C VAL A 99 15.90 -0.88 -3.46
N THR A 100 15.56 -0.22 -4.56
CA THR A 100 16.49 0.15 -5.64
C THR A 100 16.35 1.63 -5.97
N ARG A 101 17.41 2.28 -6.44
CA ARG A 101 17.31 3.65 -6.95
C ARG A 101 16.74 3.62 -8.36
N SER A 102 15.65 4.37 -8.61
CA SER A 102 15.03 4.48 -9.94
C SER A 102 15.38 5.78 -10.65
N GLY A 103 15.87 6.79 -9.92
CA GLY A 103 16.27 8.09 -10.46
C GLY A 103 16.85 9.01 -9.36
N PRO A 104 17.24 10.24 -9.70
CA PRO A 104 17.67 11.23 -8.71
C PRO A 104 16.53 11.54 -7.73
N GLY A 105 16.67 11.12 -6.47
CA GLY A 105 15.63 11.31 -5.44
C GLY A 105 14.43 10.36 -5.54
N GLU A 106 14.49 9.37 -6.45
CA GLU A 106 13.44 8.37 -6.63
C GLU A 106 13.92 6.97 -6.27
N LEU A 107 13.09 6.25 -5.55
CA LEU A 107 13.32 4.87 -5.13
C LEU A 107 12.23 3.97 -5.69
N ALA A 108 12.59 2.75 -6.04
CA ALA A 108 11.67 1.67 -6.36
C ALA A 108 11.73 0.63 -5.24
N VAL A 109 10.62 0.43 -4.54
CA VAL A 109 10.48 -0.53 -3.44
C VAL A 109 9.68 -1.73 -3.93
N ALA A 110 10.37 -2.83 -4.17
CA ALA A 110 9.78 -4.11 -4.50
C ALA A 110 9.45 -4.88 -3.23
N GLY A 111 8.24 -5.44 -3.14
CA GLY A 111 7.81 -6.19 -1.96
C GLY A 111 6.57 -7.04 -2.19
N GLY A 112 6.30 -7.91 -1.21
CA GLY A 112 5.11 -8.74 -1.20
C GLY A 112 3.91 -7.93 -0.70
N LEU A 113 2.95 -7.68 -1.58
CA LEU A 113 1.64 -7.15 -1.24
C LEU A 113 0.67 -8.32 -1.09
N THR A 114 0.04 -8.41 0.07
CA THR A 114 -0.99 -9.41 0.36
C THR A 114 -2.35 -8.73 0.43
N ILE A 115 -3.26 -9.17 -0.44
CA ILE A 115 -4.67 -8.75 -0.46
C ILE A 115 -5.51 -10.01 -0.49
N ARG A 116 -6.49 -10.12 0.42
CA ARG A 116 -7.40 -11.28 0.49
C ARG A 116 -6.65 -12.62 0.59
N GLY A 117 -5.53 -12.64 1.33
CA GLY A 117 -4.67 -13.81 1.49
C GLY A 117 -3.82 -14.17 0.26
N VAL A 118 -3.92 -13.43 -0.85
CA VAL A 118 -3.09 -13.63 -2.05
C VAL A 118 -1.92 -12.66 -1.99
N THR A 119 -0.69 -13.20 -1.96
CA THR A 119 0.54 -12.41 -1.98
C THR A 119 1.10 -12.31 -3.40
N ARG A 120 1.36 -11.08 -3.86
CA ARG A 120 2.01 -10.78 -5.14
C ARG A 120 3.15 -9.80 -4.94
N ASN A 121 4.22 -9.99 -5.71
CA ASN A 121 5.30 -9.01 -5.74
C ASN A 121 4.85 -7.79 -6.55
N VAL A 122 4.92 -6.62 -5.93
CA VAL A 122 4.61 -5.33 -6.55
C VAL A 122 5.78 -4.39 -6.32
N VAL A 123 5.91 -3.40 -7.20
CA VAL A 123 6.92 -2.35 -7.08
C VAL A 123 6.21 -1.03 -6.85
N PHE A 124 6.57 -0.35 -5.76
CA PHE A 124 6.15 1.01 -5.48
C PHE A 124 7.23 1.98 -5.99
N ALA A 125 6.83 2.96 -6.79
CA ALA A 125 7.63 4.15 -7.05
C ALA A 125 7.50 5.06 -5.82
N VAL A 126 8.62 5.39 -5.20
CA VAL A 126 8.70 6.15 -3.96
C VAL A 126 9.48 7.43 -4.22
N GLU A 127 8.89 8.56 -3.85
CA GLU A 127 9.56 9.86 -3.88
C GLU A 127 9.89 10.26 -2.44
N GLY A 128 11.14 10.66 -2.21
CA GLY A 128 11.67 10.97 -0.88
C GLY A 128 12.60 9.87 -0.33
N PRO A 129 12.80 9.80 1.00
CA PRO A 129 12.19 10.64 2.03
C PRO A 129 12.67 12.10 1.98
N THR A 130 11.85 13.04 2.45
CA THR A 130 12.28 14.43 2.68
C THR A 130 13.35 14.49 3.77
N PRO A 131 14.16 15.56 3.82
CA PRO A 131 14.99 15.82 4.98
C PRO A 131 14.16 15.79 6.28
N PRO A 132 14.68 15.22 7.38
CA PRO A 132 14.00 15.24 8.66
C PRO A 132 13.69 16.67 9.10
N ALA A 133 12.44 16.92 9.49
CA ALA A 133 11.98 18.22 9.98
C ALA A 133 11.29 18.07 11.34
N GLU A 134 11.47 19.04 12.22
CA GLU A 134 10.76 19.08 13.50
C GLU A 134 9.33 19.60 13.30
N ASP A 135 8.37 18.91 13.90
CA ASP A 135 7.00 19.38 13.99
C ASP A 135 6.83 20.42 15.12
N PRO A 136 5.70 21.16 15.18
CA PRO A 136 5.43 22.12 16.25
C PRO A 136 5.39 21.53 17.67
N TRP A 137 5.41 20.20 17.82
CA TRP A 137 5.39 19.47 19.08
C TRP A 137 6.77 18.88 19.44
N GLY A 138 7.82 19.18 18.65
CA GLY A 138 9.19 18.74 18.90
C GLY A 138 9.50 17.31 18.42
N ASN A 139 8.63 16.67 17.62
CA ASN A 139 8.92 15.38 17.02
C ASN A 139 9.59 15.55 15.66
N THR A 140 10.62 14.78 15.38
CA THR A 140 11.19 14.69 14.03
C THR A 140 10.25 13.90 13.11
N ARG A 141 10.11 14.35 11.87
CA ARG A 141 9.27 13.71 10.84
C ARG A 141 9.95 13.69 9.49
N VAL A 142 9.61 12.68 8.70
CA VAL A 142 9.98 12.56 7.28
C VAL A 142 8.73 12.36 6.45
N GLY A 143 8.68 13.00 5.28
CA GLY A 143 7.62 12.81 4.28
C GLY A 143 8.11 11.90 3.16
N LEU A 144 7.24 11.01 2.68
CA LEU A 144 7.46 10.24 1.45
C LEU A 144 6.14 10.02 0.74
N SER A 145 6.19 9.87 -0.58
CA SER A 145 5.05 9.44 -1.40
C SER A 145 5.37 8.07 -1.98
N ALA A 146 4.37 7.18 -2.05
CA ALA A 146 4.54 5.85 -2.64
C ALA A 146 3.35 5.53 -3.55
N THR A 147 3.64 5.30 -4.83
CA THR A 147 2.61 5.00 -5.83
C THR A 147 2.89 3.67 -6.50
N THR A 148 1.85 2.85 -6.66
CA THR A 148 1.93 1.62 -7.47
C THR A 148 0.66 1.44 -8.29
N LYS A 149 0.76 0.58 -9.30
CA LYS A 149 -0.37 0.15 -10.11
C LYS A 149 -0.46 -1.37 -10.03
N ILE A 150 -1.60 -1.86 -9.54
CA ILE A 150 -1.88 -3.29 -9.43
C ILE A 150 -3.03 -3.69 -10.33
N ASN A 151 -3.03 -4.94 -10.79
CA ASN A 151 -4.18 -5.54 -11.45
C ASN A 151 -4.99 -6.33 -10.42
N ARG A 152 -6.22 -5.88 -10.16
CA ARG A 152 -7.12 -6.51 -9.19
C ARG A 152 -7.36 -8.01 -9.45
N LYS A 153 -7.29 -8.44 -10.72
CA LYS A 153 -7.48 -9.86 -11.10
C LYS A 153 -6.39 -10.76 -10.50
N ASP A 154 -5.18 -10.23 -10.29
CA ASP A 154 -4.05 -11.00 -9.75
C ASP A 154 -4.25 -11.39 -8.27
N PHE A 155 -5.16 -10.68 -7.60
CA PHE A 155 -5.56 -10.87 -6.21
C PHE A 155 -6.93 -11.55 -6.06
N GLY A 156 -7.48 -12.10 -7.15
CA GLY A 156 -8.79 -12.75 -7.14
C GLY A 156 -9.97 -11.78 -7.03
N LEU A 157 -9.75 -10.46 -7.16
CA LEU A 157 -10.80 -9.45 -7.20
C LEU A 157 -11.36 -9.36 -8.63
N THR A 158 -12.01 -10.44 -9.06
CA THR A 158 -12.49 -10.61 -10.44
C THR A 158 -13.91 -10.11 -10.66
N TRP A 159 -14.58 -9.56 -9.63
CA TRP A 159 -15.95 -9.07 -9.75
C TRP A 159 -16.07 -8.07 -10.90
N ASN A 160 -16.66 -8.54 -11.99
CA ASN A 160 -17.17 -7.76 -13.09
C ASN A 160 -18.66 -8.05 -13.10
N ARG A 161 -19.48 -7.00 -13.16
CA ARG A 161 -20.92 -7.13 -13.37
C ARG A 161 -21.18 -7.65 -14.79
N GLN A 162 -20.94 -8.94 -15.05
CA GLN A 162 -21.26 -9.70 -16.27
C GLN A 162 -20.75 -11.15 -16.07
N ARG A 163 -21.54 -12.22 -16.14
CA ARG A 163 -22.96 -12.43 -16.44
C ARG A 163 -23.50 -13.40 -15.39
N HIS A 164 -24.67 -13.11 -14.83
CA HIS A 164 -25.55 -14.19 -14.40
C HIS A 164 -26.04 -14.86 -15.70
N PRO A 165 -25.95 -16.19 -15.88
CA PRO A 165 -26.85 -16.83 -16.81
C PRO A 165 -28.25 -16.60 -16.24
N THR A 166 -29.10 -15.88 -16.96
CA THR A 166 -30.53 -15.95 -16.73
C THR A 166 -30.95 -17.42 -16.91
N PRO A 167 -31.65 -18.04 -15.96
CA PRO A 167 -32.30 -19.32 -16.20
C PRO A 167 -33.42 -19.06 -17.22
N GLY A 168 -33.12 -19.21 -18.51
CA GLY A 168 -34.04 -18.83 -19.58
C GLY A 168 -33.66 -19.37 -20.97
N ASP A 169 -32.41 -19.77 -21.22
CA ASP A 169 -32.02 -20.32 -22.52
C ASP A 169 -32.21 -21.85 -22.57
N ALA A 170 -33.40 -22.30 -22.17
CA ALA A 170 -33.92 -23.61 -22.50
C ALA A 170 -35.13 -23.42 -23.42
N GLN A 171 -35.03 -24.03 -24.61
CA GLN A 171 -36.06 -24.24 -25.65
C GLN A 171 -36.18 -23.15 -26.73
N GLY A 172 -35.85 -23.58 -27.94
CA GLY A 172 -35.95 -22.90 -29.22
C GLY A 172 -35.17 -23.67 -30.27
#